data_AF-A0A645D7J2-F1
#
_entry.id   AF-A0A645D7J2-F1
#
_cell.length_a   1.000
_cell.length_b   1.000
_cell.length_c   1.000
_cell.angle_alpha   90.00
_cell.angle_beta   90.00
_cell.angle_gamma   90.00
#
_symmetry.space_group_name_H-M   'P 1'
#
loop_
_entity.id
_entity.type
_entity.pdbx_description
1 polymer ?
#
loop_
_entity_poly.entity_id
_entity_poly.type
_entity_poly.pdbx_seq_one_letter_code
_entity_poly.pdbx_strand_id
1 'polypeptide(L)'
;MHTIKGASAMMGYESLMHITHSIEDVFDEIRKGRELSYDKWEEVIDVTLAITDFLKEEINNVQEGLFPEASIDELHERVIKLLKEEETTEQNLEINFPEEKDTESNAVKLEKIDGQTQYHAKALFEEGCGMESIRALGLMVSIEGLCSELKTIPEDLNSDCDKEIIENGFDLYLSTEKERSEIGKCIEETMFLQSYDLVEIKDEEQPQVSNTI
;
A
#
# COMPACT_ATOMS: atom_id res chain seq x y z
N MET A 1 4.30 8.93 17.50
CA MET A 1 5.04 8.78 16.23
C MET A 1 5.27 7.32 15.90
N HIS A 2 6.01 6.53 16.69
CA HIS A 2 6.27 5.11 16.43
C HIS A 2 5.04 4.26 16.04
N THR A 3 3.94 4.36 16.80
CA THR A 3 2.69 3.64 16.51
C THR A 3 2.03 4.08 15.20
N ILE A 4 2.07 5.38 14.88
CA ILE A 4 1.49 5.91 13.65
C ILE A 4 2.33 5.46 12.46
N LYS A 5 3.67 5.51 12.57
CA LYS A 5 4.58 4.98 11.55
C LYS A 5 4.28 3.51 11.23
N GLY A 6 4.16 2.66 12.26
CA GLY A 6 3.87 1.24 12.09
C GLY A 6 2.51 0.98 11.44
N ALA A 7 1.49 1.74 11.85
CA ALA A 7 0.16 1.64 11.26
C ALA A 7 0.14 2.14 9.80
N SER A 8 0.75 3.28 9.51
CA SER A 8 0.87 3.84 8.16
C SER A 8 1.67 2.92 7.23
N ALA A 9 2.72 2.26 7.74
CA ALA A 9 3.47 1.27 6.97
C ALA A 9 2.65 0.02 6.64
N MET A 10 1.88 -0.50 7.61
CA MET A 10 0.96 -1.60 7.36
C MET A 10 -0.15 -1.23 6.37
N MET A 11 -0.57 0.04 6.35
CA MET A 11 -1.64 0.55 5.49
C MET A 11 -1.14 1.05 4.12
N GLY A 12 0.17 1.00 3.85
CA GLY A 12 0.75 1.50 2.60
C GLY A 12 0.69 3.03 2.43
N TYR A 13 0.49 3.78 3.52
CA TYR A 13 0.47 5.24 3.48
C TYR A 13 1.88 5.79 3.56
N GLU A 14 2.56 5.81 2.42
CA GLU A 14 3.97 6.21 2.31
C GLU A 14 4.23 7.65 2.81
N SER A 15 3.38 8.61 2.46
CA SER A 15 3.49 10.01 2.91
C SER A 15 3.51 10.12 4.44
N LEU A 16 2.56 9.47 5.11
CA LEU A 16 2.43 9.39 6.56
C LEU A 16 3.60 8.62 7.20
N MET A 17 4.00 7.50 6.59
CA MET A 17 5.13 6.70 7.07
C MET A 17 6.42 7.52 7.04
N HIS A 18 6.73 8.15 5.92
CA HIS A 18 7.94 8.95 5.73
C HIS A 18 7.99 10.13 6.70
N ILE A 19 6.92 10.92 6.81
CA ILE A 19 6.96 12.09 7.70
C ILE A 19 7.06 11.70 9.18
N THR A 20 6.40 10.60 9.58
CA THR A 20 6.48 10.10 10.97
C THR A 20 7.82 9.46 11.30
N HIS A 21 8.48 8.84 10.31
CA HIS A 21 9.85 8.35 10.44
C HIS A 21 10.84 9.50 10.60
N SER A 22 10.80 10.51 9.73
CA SER A 22 11.77 11.61 9.75
C SER A 22 11.71 12.43 11.06
N ILE A 23 10.52 12.66 11.63
CA ILE A 23 10.40 13.35 12.92
C ILE A 23 10.78 12.45 14.12
N GLU A 24 10.59 11.13 14.01
CA GLU A 24 11.06 10.18 15.01
C GLU A 24 12.59 10.21 15.11
N ASP A 25 13.29 10.31 13.98
CA ASP A 25 14.75 10.46 13.95
C ASP A 25 15.22 11.74 14.66
N VAL A 26 14.54 12.87 14.45
CA VAL A 26 14.83 14.13 15.16
C VAL A 26 14.69 13.94 16.68
N PHE A 27 13.59 13.32 17.13
CA PHE A 27 13.39 13.07 18.56
C PHE A 27 14.38 12.07 19.14
N ASP A 28 14.80 11.07 18.37
CA ASP A 28 15.81 10.12 18.82
C ASP A 28 17.18 10.78 18.98
N GLU A 29 17.56 11.71 18.10
CA GLU A 29 18.79 12.49 18.25
C GLU A 29 18.76 13.40 19.48
N ILE A 30 17.63 14.07 19.73
CA ILE A 30 17.42 14.86 20.96
C ILE A 30 17.52 13.96 22.20
N ARG A 31 16.90 12.77 22.16
CA ARG A 31 16.91 11.80 23.25
C ARG A 31 18.30 11.24 23.53
N LYS A 32 19.15 11.09 22.52
CA LYS A 32 20.57 10.70 22.65
C LYS A 32 21.44 11.80 23.25
N GLY A 33 20.90 13.00 23.47
CA GLY A 33 21.58 14.11 24.13
C GLY A 33 22.19 15.12 23.15
N ARG A 34 21.70 15.20 21.91
CA ARG A 34 22.08 16.27 20.97
C ARG A 34 21.73 17.63 21.58
N GLU A 35 22.75 18.45 21.81
CA GLU A 35 22.55 19.84 22.22
C GLU A 35 22.07 20.67 21.03
N LEU A 36 20.87 21.24 21.15
CA LEU A 36 20.29 22.13 20.16
C LEU A 36 20.41 23.58 20.64
N SER A 37 20.70 24.50 19.72
CA SER A 37 20.58 25.94 20.02
C SER A 37 19.11 26.31 20.27
N TYR A 38 18.88 27.47 20.88
CA TYR A 38 17.53 27.98 21.13
C TYR A 38 16.70 28.10 19.84
N ASP A 39 17.28 28.63 18.76
CA ASP A 39 16.59 28.79 17.46
C ASP A 39 16.20 27.43 16.85
N LYS A 40 17.01 26.38 17.06
CA LYS A 40 16.68 25.02 16.62
C LYS A 40 15.56 24.40 17.45
N TRP A 41 15.50 24.72 18.73
CA TRP A 41 14.40 24.27 19.59
C TRP A 41 13.07 24.87 19.16
N GLU A 42 13.06 26.15 18.78
CA GLU A 42 11.88 26.81 18.21
C GLU A 42 11.41 26.12 16.92
N GLU A 43 12.33 25.88 15.99
CA GLU A 43 12.01 25.16 14.74
C GLU A 43 11.54 23.72 14.97
N VAL A 44 12.14 22.98 15.92
CA VAL A 44 11.68 21.63 16.29
C VAL A 44 10.22 21.67 16.77
N ILE A 45 9.86 22.64 17.61
CA ILE A 45 8.50 22.79 18.12
C ILE A 45 7.54 23.12 16.96
N ASP A 46 7.90 24.08 16.10
CA ASP A 46 7.07 24.49 14.97
C ASP A 46 6.84 23.36 13.97
N VAL A 47 7.90 22.62 13.62
CA VAL A 47 7.81 21.46 12.73
C VAL A 47 6.97 20.35 13.37
N THR A 48 7.13 20.10 14.66
CA THR A 48 6.32 19.10 15.38
C THR A 48 4.83 19.45 15.35
N LEU A 49 4.49 20.72 15.55
CA LEU A 49 3.11 21.19 15.50
C LEU A 49 2.55 21.08 14.08
N ALA A 50 3.31 21.50 13.07
CA ALA A 50 2.91 21.39 11.67
C ALA A 50 2.67 19.94 11.24
N ILE A 51 3.56 19.01 11.62
CA ILE A 51 3.37 17.58 11.38
C ILE A 51 2.14 17.07 12.12
N THR A 52 1.90 17.52 13.36
CA THR A 52 0.71 17.09 14.12
C THR A 52 -0.58 17.52 13.43
N ASP A 53 -0.62 18.72 12.85
CA ASP A 53 -1.79 19.20 12.14
C ASP A 53 -1.98 18.50 10.79
N PHE A 54 -0.89 18.29 10.05
CA PHE A 54 -0.88 17.43 8.85
C PHE A 54 -1.42 16.03 9.16
N LEU A 55 -0.91 15.37 10.21
CA LEU A 55 -1.37 14.02 10.60
C LEU A 55 -2.86 14.00 10.93
N LYS A 56 -3.40 15.04 11.59
CA LYS A 56 -4.84 15.10 11.87
C LYS A 56 -5.65 15.26 10.59
N GLU A 57 -5.21 16.10 9.67
CA GLU A 57 -5.88 16.31 8.39
C GLU A 57 -5.90 15.01 7.58
N GLU A 58 -4.75 14.34 7.46
CA GLU A 58 -4.65 13.08 6.73
C GLU A 58 -5.42 11.94 7.40
N ILE A 59 -5.44 11.87 8.74
CA ILE A 59 -6.28 10.90 9.46
C ILE A 59 -7.77 11.20 9.22
N ASN A 60 -8.17 12.46 9.20
CA ASN A 60 -9.56 12.83 8.88
C ASN A 60 -9.90 12.48 7.43
N ASN A 61 -8.99 12.72 6.49
CA ASN A 61 -9.13 12.34 5.09
C ASN A 61 -9.36 10.83 4.98
N VAL A 62 -8.53 10.02 5.65
CA VAL A 62 -8.70 8.55 5.71
C VAL A 62 -10.04 8.16 6.34
N GLN A 63 -10.50 8.85 7.38
CA GLN A 63 -11.81 8.62 7.99
C GLN A 63 -12.99 8.98 7.07
N GLU A 64 -12.80 9.96 6.19
CA GLU A 64 -13.75 10.35 5.15
C GLU A 64 -13.60 9.51 3.86
N GLY A 65 -12.66 8.55 3.84
CA GLY A 65 -12.40 7.64 2.73
C GLY A 65 -11.40 8.16 1.70
N LEU A 66 -10.85 9.37 1.88
CA LEU A 66 -9.86 9.97 0.99
C LEU A 66 -8.45 9.42 1.28
N PHE A 67 -7.65 9.24 0.23
CA PHE A 67 -6.26 8.82 0.39
C PHE A 67 -5.38 10.00 0.84
N PRO A 68 -4.40 9.75 1.73
CA PRO A 68 -3.45 10.76 2.16
C PRO A 68 -2.40 11.04 1.07
N GLU A 69 -2.79 11.81 0.05
CA GLU A 69 -1.95 12.24 -1.08
C GLU A 69 -1.30 13.62 -0.87
N ALA A 70 -1.47 14.23 0.30
CA ALA A 70 -0.90 15.55 0.53
C ALA A 70 0.64 15.49 0.45
N SER A 71 1.22 16.39 -0.35
CA SER A 71 2.68 16.49 -0.49
C SER A 71 3.30 16.78 0.87
N ILE A 72 4.28 15.95 1.23
CA ILE A 72 5.08 16.10 2.45
C ILE A 72 6.38 16.86 2.19
N ASP A 73 6.66 17.28 0.95
CA ASP A 73 7.99 17.73 0.52
C ASP A 73 8.51 18.90 1.38
N GLU A 74 7.66 19.89 1.65
CA GLU A 74 8.01 21.07 2.45
C GLU A 74 8.28 20.69 3.92
N LEU A 75 7.42 19.86 4.51
CA LEU A 75 7.59 19.40 5.90
C LEU A 75 8.82 18.50 6.04
N HIS A 76 9.04 17.64 5.06
CA HIS A 76 10.17 16.73 5.01
C HIS A 76 11.50 17.48 4.87
N GLU A 77 11.56 18.53 4.03
CA GLU A 77 12.74 19.38 3.90
C GLU A 77 13.06 20.11 5.23
N ARG A 78 12.04 20.63 5.92
CA ARG A 78 12.20 21.28 7.22
C ARG A 78 12.75 20.30 8.28
N VAL A 79 12.24 19.06 8.29
CA VAL A 79 12.74 18.00 9.20
C VAL A 79 14.18 17.62 8.89
N ILE A 80 14.54 17.44 7.61
CA ILE A 80 15.93 17.13 7.22
C ILE A 80 16.89 18.25 7.63
N LYS A 81 16.45 19.52 7.54
CA LYS A 81 17.25 20.68 7.95
C LYS A 81 17.55 20.69 9.45
N LEU A 82 16.67 20.10 10.27
CA LEU A 82 16.91 19.93 11.71
C LEU A 82 17.96 18.85 12.00
N LEU A 83 18.06 17.83 11.15
CA LEU A 83 19.03 16.73 11.28
C LEU A 83 20.42 17.09 10.72
N LYS A 84 20.47 17.84 9.61
CA LYS A 84 21.71 18.20 8.91
C LYS A 84 22.46 19.34 9.60
N GLU A 85 23.32 18.97 10.53
CA GLU A 85 24.63 19.57 10.72
C GLU A 85 25.62 18.43 11.03
N GLU A 86 26.63 18.31 10.17
CA GLU A 86 27.65 17.24 10.08
C GLU A 86 27.18 15.90 9.48
N GLU A 87 26.87 15.89 8.18
CA GLU A 87 27.48 14.97 7.20
C GLU A 87 26.83 15.17 5.82
N THR A 88 27.65 15.63 4.88
CA THR A 88 27.44 15.44 3.45
C THR A 88 27.47 13.94 3.17
N THR A 89 26.31 13.33 2.99
CA THR A 89 26.19 12.16 2.12
C THR A 89 24.98 12.36 1.22
N GLU A 90 25.29 12.66 -0.04
CA GLU A 90 24.38 12.50 -1.17
C GLU A 90 23.95 11.03 -1.22
N GLN A 91 22.65 10.75 -1.11
CA GLN A 91 22.08 9.53 -1.65
C GLN A 91 21.16 9.92 -2.78
N ASN A 92 21.75 9.84 -3.96
CA ASN A 92 21.13 9.86 -5.26
C ASN A 92 20.33 8.56 -5.41
N LEU A 93 19.01 8.65 -5.53
CA LEU A 93 18.15 7.54 -5.95
C LEU A 93 17.69 7.84 -7.37
N GLU A 94 18.42 7.29 -8.34
CA GLU A 94 17.98 7.20 -9.73
C GLU A 94 16.74 6.30 -9.81
N ILE A 95 15.62 6.90 -10.24
CA ILE A 95 14.40 6.19 -10.61
C ILE A 95 14.55 5.78 -12.08
N ASN A 96 14.58 4.47 -12.35
CA ASN A 96 14.60 3.93 -13.70
C ASN A 96 13.20 3.39 -14.03
N PHE A 97 12.48 4.08 -14.91
CA PHE A 97 11.23 3.61 -15.51
C PHE A 97 11.54 2.67 -16.69
N PRO A 98 10.81 1.55 -16.82
CA PRO A 98 10.60 0.95 -18.14
C PRO A 98 9.16 1.24 -18.62
N GLU A 99 9.08 1.89 -19.78
CA GLU A 99 7.87 2.11 -20.56
C GLU A 99 7.28 0.81 -21.16
N GLU A 100 5.95 0.81 -21.25
CA GLU A 100 5.00 0.14 -22.14
C GLU A 100 5.45 -1.03 -23.03
N LYS A 101 4.66 -2.12 -23.01
CA LYS A 101 4.31 -2.87 -24.23
C LYS A 101 2.84 -3.28 -24.26
N ASP A 102 2.30 -3.03 -25.43
CA ASP A 102 0.95 -3.18 -25.93
C ASP A 102 0.52 -4.66 -26.18
N THR A 103 -0.80 -4.88 -26.01
CA THR A 103 -1.73 -5.81 -26.72
C THR A 103 -1.75 -7.35 -26.50
N GLU A 104 -3.00 -7.82 -26.30
CA GLU A 104 -3.64 -9.12 -26.65
C GLU A 104 -3.87 -10.22 -25.58
N SER A 105 -5.11 -10.25 -25.06
CA SER A 105 -6.00 -11.39 -24.75
C SER A 105 -5.34 -12.77 -24.54
N ASN A 106 -5.25 -13.25 -23.30
CA ASN A 106 -5.07 -14.68 -23.00
C ASN A 106 -5.38 -15.01 -21.53
N ALA A 107 -5.93 -16.19 -21.29
CA ALA A 107 -6.22 -16.75 -19.97
C ALA A 107 -5.05 -16.55 -18.97
N VAL A 108 -5.36 -16.07 -17.76
CA VAL A 108 -4.40 -15.86 -16.68
C VAL A 108 -3.71 -17.19 -16.35
N LYS A 109 -2.46 -17.34 -16.80
CA LYS A 109 -1.62 -18.51 -16.53
C LYS A 109 -0.49 -18.06 -15.62
N LEU A 110 -0.52 -18.49 -14.35
CA LEU A 110 0.62 -18.38 -13.45
C LEU A 110 1.68 -19.43 -13.86
N GLU A 111 2.95 -19.07 -13.81
CA GLU A 111 4.01 -20.03 -14.06
C GLU A 111 4.10 -21.00 -12.88
N LYS A 112 4.17 -22.31 -13.15
CA LYS A 112 4.30 -23.29 -12.07
C LYS A 112 5.71 -23.23 -11.49
N ILE A 113 5.82 -22.76 -10.27
CA ILE A 113 7.04 -22.80 -9.47
C ILE A 113 7.00 -24.09 -8.63
N ASP A 114 8.05 -24.91 -8.75
CA ASP A 114 8.14 -26.20 -8.06
C ASP A 114 8.14 -26.00 -6.53
N GLY A 115 7.21 -26.65 -5.82
CA GLY A 115 7.03 -26.52 -4.37
C GLY A 115 6.02 -25.45 -3.89
N GLN A 116 5.40 -24.69 -4.79
CA GLN A 116 4.40 -23.67 -4.44
C GLN A 116 2.96 -24.10 -4.73
N THR A 117 2.03 -23.60 -3.93
CA THR A 117 0.59 -23.80 -4.10
C THR A 117 -0.02 -22.58 -4.78
N GLN A 118 -0.88 -22.80 -5.77
CA GLN A 118 -1.60 -21.74 -6.45
C GLN A 118 -3.01 -21.58 -5.87
N TYR A 119 -3.39 -20.34 -5.61
CA TYR A 119 -4.72 -19.98 -5.15
C TYR A 119 -5.37 -18.96 -6.07
N HIS A 120 -6.68 -19.07 -6.20
CA HIS A 120 -7.56 -18.06 -6.75
C HIS A 120 -8.41 -17.50 -5.62
N ALA A 121 -8.34 -16.19 -5.40
CA ALA A 121 -9.17 -15.47 -4.47
C ALA A 121 -10.08 -14.51 -5.24
N LYS A 122 -11.38 -14.52 -4.95
CA LYS A 122 -12.33 -13.54 -5.46
C LYS A 122 -12.87 -12.73 -4.30
N ALA A 123 -12.62 -11.43 -4.30
CA ALA A 123 -13.07 -10.50 -3.26
C ALA A 123 -14.26 -9.67 -3.78
N LEU A 124 -15.29 -9.52 -2.93
CA LEU A 124 -16.43 -8.65 -3.15
C LEU A 124 -16.43 -7.58 -2.06
N PHE A 125 -16.51 -6.32 -2.45
CA PHE A 125 -16.58 -5.19 -1.54
C PHE A 125 -18.04 -4.82 -1.24
N GLU A 126 -18.26 -4.12 -0.13
CA GLU A 126 -19.58 -3.66 0.26
C GLU A 126 -20.19 -2.70 -0.79
N GLU A 127 -21.51 -2.78 -1.00
CA GLU A 127 -22.20 -1.93 -1.97
C GLU A 127 -22.11 -0.45 -1.55
N GLY A 128 -21.67 0.41 -2.48
CA GLY A 128 -21.50 1.84 -2.21
C GLY A 128 -20.29 2.18 -1.36
N CYS A 129 -19.33 1.27 -1.22
CA CYS A 129 -18.10 1.50 -0.48
C CYS A 129 -17.18 2.54 -1.16
N GLY A 130 -17.31 2.69 -2.48
CA GLY A 130 -16.59 3.68 -3.30
C GLY A 130 -15.10 3.38 -3.41
N MET A 131 -14.49 3.74 -4.54
CA MET A 131 -13.07 3.51 -4.83
C MET A 131 -12.68 2.03 -4.73
N GLU A 132 -13.52 1.16 -5.31
CA GLU A 132 -13.33 -0.27 -5.40
C GLU A 132 -11.97 -0.66 -6.03
N SER A 133 -11.47 0.12 -7.00
CA SER A 133 -10.12 0.01 -7.58
C SER A 133 -9.00 0.18 -6.55
N ILE A 134 -9.10 1.17 -5.67
CA ILE A 134 -8.12 1.44 -4.62
C ILE A 134 -8.14 0.35 -3.55
N ARG A 135 -9.32 -0.19 -3.25
CA ARG A 135 -9.48 -1.30 -2.29
C ARG A 135 -8.88 -2.59 -2.83
N ALA A 136 -9.11 -2.86 -4.11
CA ALA A 136 -8.45 -3.93 -4.83
C ALA A 136 -6.93 -3.75 -4.82
N LEU A 137 -6.42 -2.52 -5.01
CA LEU A 137 -4.99 -2.23 -4.97
C LEU A 137 -4.39 -2.46 -3.58
N GLY A 138 -5.07 -2.01 -2.52
CA GLY A 138 -4.63 -2.26 -1.14
C GLY A 138 -4.57 -3.75 -0.80
N LEU A 139 -5.55 -4.54 -1.27
CA LEU A 139 -5.54 -5.99 -1.13
C LEU A 139 -4.40 -6.64 -1.92
N MET A 140 -4.15 -6.20 -3.16
CA MET A 140 -3.02 -6.64 -3.97
C MET A 140 -1.69 -6.43 -3.23
N VAL A 141 -1.43 -5.21 -2.76
CA VAL A 141 -0.18 -4.84 -2.05
C VAL A 141 -0.02 -5.65 -0.76
N SER A 142 -1.10 -5.85 0.00
CA SER A 142 -1.07 -6.63 1.24
C SER A 142 -0.69 -8.09 1.02
N ILE A 143 -1.12 -8.66 -0.11
CA ILE A 143 -0.87 -10.06 -0.49
C ILE A 143 0.49 -10.23 -1.18
N GLU A 144 0.99 -9.21 -1.89
CA GLU A 144 2.21 -9.27 -2.68
C GLU A 144 3.41 -9.79 -1.86
N GLY A 145 3.57 -9.31 -0.62
CA GLY A 145 4.62 -9.75 0.30
C GLY A 145 4.50 -11.20 0.80
N LEU A 146 3.38 -11.87 0.55
CA LEU A 146 3.09 -13.24 0.96
C LEU A 146 3.14 -14.24 -0.21
N CYS A 147 3.34 -13.79 -1.44
CA CYS A 147 3.36 -14.63 -2.64
C CYS A 147 4.62 -14.39 -3.48
N SER A 148 4.96 -15.38 -4.31
CA SER A 148 6.08 -15.27 -5.25
C SER A 148 5.66 -14.83 -6.65
N GLU A 149 4.39 -15.03 -6.99
CA GLU A 149 3.77 -14.50 -8.21
C GLU A 149 2.35 -14.06 -7.85
N LEU A 150 1.93 -12.90 -8.36
CA LEU A 150 0.60 -12.33 -8.18
C LEU A 150 0.10 -11.79 -9.52
N LYS A 151 -1.13 -12.11 -9.86
CA LYS A 151 -1.87 -11.53 -11.00
C LYS A 151 -3.27 -11.17 -10.55
N THR A 152 -3.83 -10.12 -11.12
CA THR A 152 -5.15 -9.63 -10.73
C THR A 152 -6.03 -9.37 -11.93
N ILE A 153 -7.35 -9.38 -11.70
CA ILE A 153 -8.35 -8.90 -12.65
C ILE A 153 -9.26 -7.94 -11.89
N PRO A 154 -9.32 -6.65 -12.26
CA PRO A 154 -8.58 -6.00 -13.36
C PRO A 154 -7.05 -6.03 -13.18
N GLU A 155 -6.30 -6.02 -14.30
CA GLU A 155 -4.82 -6.01 -14.29
C GLU A 155 -4.27 -4.62 -13.93
N ASP A 156 -4.85 -3.55 -14.49
CA ASP A 156 -4.46 -2.17 -14.22
C ASP A 156 -5.44 -1.49 -13.27
N LEU A 157 -5.09 -1.52 -11.98
CA LEU A 157 -5.88 -0.89 -10.92
C LEU A 157 -5.66 0.63 -10.81
N ASN A 158 -4.72 1.20 -11.57
CA ASN A 158 -4.54 2.66 -11.63
C ASN A 158 -5.49 3.32 -12.63
N SER A 159 -6.18 2.51 -13.45
CA SER A 159 -7.24 2.96 -14.36
C SER A 159 -8.60 3.03 -13.65
N ASP A 160 -9.57 3.76 -14.24
CA ASP A 160 -10.96 3.82 -13.74
C ASP A 160 -11.66 2.46 -13.96
N CYS A 161 -11.40 1.52 -13.05
CA CYS A 161 -11.90 0.15 -13.07
C CYS A 161 -12.91 -0.14 -11.93
N ASP A 162 -13.36 0.90 -11.22
CA ASP A 162 -14.35 0.79 -10.12
C ASP A 162 -15.60 0.02 -10.56
N LYS A 163 -16.14 0.37 -11.74
CA LYS A 163 -17.35 -0.30 -12.27
C LYS A 163 -17.14 -1.78 -12.52
N GLU A 164 -15.97 -2.16 -13.03
CA GLU A 164 -15.66 -3.56 -13.31
C GLU A 164 -15.58 -4.38 -12.02
N ILE A 165 -14.97 -3.80 -10.98
CA ILE A 165 -14.86 -4.44 -9.67
C ILE A 165 -16.21 -4.50 -8.95
N ILE A 166 -17.05 -3.47 -9.09
CA ILE A 166 -18.42 -3.49 -8.55
C ILE A 166 -19.25 -4.60 -9.22
N GLU A 167 -19.16 -4.75 -10.53
CA GLU A 167 -19.97 -5.71 -11.28
C GLU A 167 -19.46 -7.15 -11.16
N ASN A 168 -18.14 -7.35 -11.21
CA ASN A 168 -17.52 -8.67 -11.35
C ASN A 168 -16.76 -9.11 -10.10
N GLY A 169 -16.49 -8.22 -9.14
CA GLY A 169 -15.56 -8.46 -8.04
C GLY A 169 -14.10 -8.28 -8.46
N PHE A 170 -13.21 -8.47 -7.49
CA PHE A 170 -11.77 -8.40 -7.70
C PHE A 170 -11.15 -9.79 -7.58
N ASP A 171 -10.53 -10.27 -8.67
CA ASP A 171 -9.93 -11.59 -8.75
C ASP A 171 -8.40 -11.50 -8.55
N LEU A 172 -7.85 -12.32 -7.67
CA LEU A 172 -6.41 -12.48 -7.43
C LEU A 172 -5.99 -13.93 -7.70
N TYR A 173 -4.90 -14.08 -8.44
CA TYR A 173 -4.24 -15.35 -8.70
C TYR A 173 -2.84 -15.27 -8.11
N LEU A 174 -2.52 -16.15 -7.16
CA LEU A 174 -1.25 -16.09 -6.45
C LEU A 174 -0.59 -17.46 -6.32
N SER A 175 0.74 -17.48 -6.44
CA SER A 175 1.60 -18.64 -6.15
C SER A 175 2.33 -18.40 -4.83
N THR A 176 2.21 -19.32 -3.87
CA THR A 176 2.84 -19.14 -2.53
C THR A 176 3.20 -20.46 -1.86
N GLU A 177 4.20 -20.41 -0.97
CA GLU A 177 4.51 -21.48 -0.01
C GLU A 177 3.66 -21.40 1.27
N LYS A 178 2.87 -20.33 1.42
CA LYS A 178 2.03 -20.09 2.58
C LYS A 178 0.77 -20.95 2.58
N GLU A 179 0.29 -21.26 3.79
CA GLU A 179 -0.96 -21.99 3.95
C GLU A 179 -2.17 -21.09 3.62
N ARG A 180 -3.25 -21.71 3.11
CA ARG A 180 -4.53 -21.05 2.80
C ARG A 180 -5.06 -20.18 3.95
N SER A 181 -4.83 -20.59 5.19
CA SER A 181 -5.26 -19.87 6.40
C SER A 181 -4.57 -18.51 6.55
N GLU A 182 -3.28 -18.40 6.20
CA GLU A 182 -2.54 -17.13 6.25
C GLU A 182 -3.06 -16.15 5.18
N ILE A 183 -3.26 -16.66 3.96
CA ILE A 183 -3.81 -15.87 2.85
C ILE A 183 -5.24 -15.40 3.15
N GLY A 184 -6.08 -16.31 3.67
CA GLY A 184 -7.45 -16.00 4.04
C GLY A 184 -7.54 -14.88 5.09
N LYS A 185 -6.71 -14.93 6.14
CA LYS A 185 -6.67 -13.87 7.15
C LYS A 185 -6.26 -12.52 6.58
N CYS A 186 -5.28 -12.49 5.69
CA CYS A 186 -4.86 -11.27 5.01
C CYS A 186 -6.01 -10.66 4.20
N ILE A 187 -6.78 -11.48 3.48
CA ILE A 187 -7.97 -11.02 2.75
C ILE A 187 -9.03 -10.52 3.74
N GLU A 188 -9.33 -11.25 4.81
CA GLU A 188 -10.33 -10.89 5.83
C GLU A 188 -10.05 -9.54 6.53
N GLU A 189 -8.78 -9.14 6.63
CA GLU A 189 -8.38 -7.85 7.21
C GLU A 189 -8.64 -6.66 6.27
N THR A 190 -9.05 -6.91 5.03
CA THR A 190 -9.38 -5.86 4.04
C THR A 190 -10.63 -5.09 4.46
N MET A 191 -10.52 -3.77 4.54
CA MET A 191 -11.64 -2.92 4.95
C MET A 191 -12.78 -2.93 3.92
N PHE A 192 -14.02 -2.99 4.44
CA PHE A 192 -15.27 -3.08 3.68
C PHE A 192 -15.31 -4.23 2.65
N LEU A 193 -14.61 -5.32 2.98
CA LEU A 193 -14.84 -6.59 2.32
C LEU A 193 -16.20 -7.14 2.74
N GLN A 194 -17.08 -7.36 1.77
CA GLN A 194 -18.37 -8.01 1.99
C GLN A 194 -18.22 -9.53 2.14
N SER A 195 -17.44 -10.13 1.23
CA SER A 195 -17.17 -11.56 1.22
C SER A 195 -15.98 -11.88 0.32
N TYR A 196 -15.36 -13.04 0.52
CA TYR A 196 -14.35 -13.55 -0.39
C TYR A 196 -14.47 -15.07 -0.56
N ASP A 197 -14.06 -15.56 -1.73
CA ASP A 197 -13.92 -16.97 -2.03
C ASP A 197 -12.45 -17.28 -2.34
N LEU A 198 -11.83 -18.15 -1.54
CA LEU A 198 -10.44 -18.58 -1.73
C LEU A 198 -10.39 -20.06 -2.09
N VAL A 199 -9.97 -20.38 -3.31
CA VAL A 199 -9.93 -21.75 -3.86
C VAL A 199 -8.50 -22.11 -4.25
N GLU A 200 -8.08 -23.34 -3.92
CA GLU A 200 -6.82 -23.90 -4.39
C GLU A 200 -6.99 -24.34 -5.84
N ILE A 201 -6.13 -23.85 -6.74
CA ILE A 201 -6.19 -24.17 -8.16
C ILE A 201 -5.57 -25.56 -8.36
N LYS A 202 -6.44 -26.58 -8.45
CA LYS A 202 -6.06 -27.91 -8.91
C LYS A 202 -6.26 -27.94 -10.42
N ASP A 203 -5.34 -28.55 -11.16
CA ASP A 203 -5.15 -28.53 -12.62
C ASP A 203 -6.38 -28.71 -13.56
N GLU A 204 -7.63 -28.83 -13.08
CA GLU A 204 -8.78 -29.26 -13.89
C GLU A 204 -10.04 -28.37 -13.93
N GLU A 205 -10.14 -27.21 -13.27
CA GLU A 205 -11.34 -26.36 -13.42
C GLU A 205 -10.99 -24.93 -13.86
N GLN A 206 -10.90 -24.74 -15.18
CA GLN A 206 -10.98 -23.42 -15.80
C GLN A 206 -12.45 -22.95 -15.84
N PRO A 207 -12.82 -21.81 -15.23
CA PRO A 207 -14.16 -21.27 -15.43
C PRO A 207 -14.26 -20.73 -16.86
N GLN A 208 -15.05 -21.42 -17.70
CA GLN A 208 -15.47 -20.89 -18.99
C GLN A 208 -16.53 -19.81 -18.76
N VAL A 209 -16.17 -18.55 -18.99
CA VAL A 209 -17.16 -17.46 -19.03
C VAL A 209 -17.92 -17.57 -20.34
N SER A 210 -19.19 -17.96 -20.23
CA SER A 210 -20.10 -18.16 -21.37
C SER A 210 -20.61 -16.80 -21.84
N ASN A 211 -20.04 -16.25 -22.91
CA ASN A 211 -20.63 -15.11 -23.62
C ASN A 211 -21.96 -15.55 -24.26
N THR A 212 -23.07 -15.01 -23.75
CA THR A 212 -24.34 -15.00 -24.50
C THR A 212 -24.50 -13.64 -25.17
N ILE A 213 -24.72 -13.73 -26.48
CA ILE A 213 -24.78 -12.72 -27.53
C ILE A 213 -25.79 -11.60 -27.25
#